data_AF-A0A5C5WN86-F1
#
_entry.id   AF-A0A5C5WN86-F1
#
_cell.length_a   1.000
_cell.length_b   1.000
_cell.length_c   1.000
_cell.angle_alpha   90.00
_cell.angle_beta   90.00
_cell.angle_gamma   90.00
#
_symmetry.space_group_name_H-M   'P 1'
#
loop_
_entity.id
_entity.type
_entity.pdbx_description
1 polymer ?
#
loop_
_entity_poly.entity_id
_entity_poly.type
_entity_poly.pdbx_seq_one_letter_code
_entity_poly.pdbx_strand_id
1 'polypeptide(L)'
;MCREIDLDGDIDKRDYGFLLAAVRSIGCVICDSGFEASDALHQDFLEWTLNLTDRSDNELCAIATWALGDLGVPPEVVRTRLTELLQSTRRKADHELTTCRSIAFRMLAKVDRKAASDFVSSDACKEYLASMDHWLTEYPNNLERRAELLAEVAWLHNNEDR
;
A
#
# COMPACT_ATOMS: atom_id res chain seq x y z
N MET A 1 -9.84 -1.90 20.96
CA MET A 1 -10.40 -2.91 20.03
C MET A 1 -9.32 -3.48 19.09
N CYS A 2 -8.63 -2.71 18.24
CA CYS A 2 -7.60 -3.27 17.36
C CYS A 2 -6.27 -3.64 18.05
N ARG A 3 -5.95 -3.03 19.20
CA ARG A 3 -4.72 -3.29 19.98
C ARG A 3 -4.72 -4.61 20.77
N GLU A 4 -5.84 -5.33 20.79
CA GLU A 4 -6.02 -6.56 21.60
C GLU A 4 -5.77 -7.84 20.81
N ILE A 5 -5.51 -7.74 19.50
CA ILE A 5 -5.14 -8.90 18.68
C ILE A 5 -3.68 -9.21 18.95
N ASP A 6 -3.40 -10.38 19.52
CA ASP A 6 -2.04 -10.90 19.67
C ASP A 6 -1.50 -11.28 18.29
N LEU A 7 -0.73 -10.38 17.70
CA LEU A 7 -0.08 -10.57 16.41
C LEU A 7 1.25 -11.33 16.51
N ASP A 8 1.75 -11.54 17.74
CA ASP A 8 3.01 -12.25 18.03
C ASP A 8 2.78 -13.73 18.35
N GLY A 9 1.55 -14.11 18.70
CA GLY A 9 1.10 -15.49 18.85
C GLY A 9 0.78 -16.20 17.53
N ASP A 10 0.57 -17.52 17.61
CA ASP A 10 0.06 -18.31 16.48
C ASP A 10 -1.40 -17.92 16.19
N ILE A 11 -1.59 -17.00 15.24
CA ILE A 11 -2.91 -16.69 14.69
C ILE A 11 -3.28 -17.81 13.72
N ASP A 12 -4.46 -18.41 13.91
CA ASP A 12 -4.95 -19.40 12.97
C ASP A 12 -5.23 -18.79 11.59
N LYS A 13 -5.21 -19.60 10.53
CA LYS A 13 -5.38 -19.10 9.15
C LYS A 13 -6.69 -18.35 8.93
N ARG A 14 -7.76 -18.70 9.65
CA ARG A 14 -9.07 -18.06 9.52
C ARG A 14 -9.04 -16.67 10.15
N ASP A 15 -8.54 -16.56 11.37
CA ASP A 15 -8.41 -15.30 12.09
C ASP A 15 -7.45 -14.35 11.37
N TYR A 16 -6.39 -14.90 10.77
CA TYR A 16 -5.49 -14.15 9.92
C TYR A 16 -6.20 -13.57 8.69
N GLY A 17 -7.03 -14.37 8.01
CA GLY A 17 -7.86 -13.89 6.90
C GLY A 17 -8.83 -12.77 7.31
N PHE A 18 -9.44 -12.88 8.50
CA PHE A 18 -10.29 -11.82 9.05
C PHE A 18 -9.51 -10.55 9.34
N LEU A 19 -8.31 -10.66 9.92
CA LEU A 19 -7.43 -9.53 10.17
C LEU A 19 -7.09 -8.78 8.88
N LEU A 20 -6.65 -9.49 7.84
CA LEU A 20 -6.30 -8.87 6.56
C LEU A 20 -7.50 -8.14 5.93
N ALA A 21 -8.68 -8.77 5.95
CA ALA A 21 -9.90 -8.19 5.43
C ALA A 21 -10.35 -6.97 6.25
N ALA A 22 -10.22 -7.03 7.58
CA ALA A 22 -10.58 -5.93 8.47
C ALA A 22 -9.70 -4.70 8.24
N VAL A 23 -8.37 -4.88 8.15
CA VAL A 23 -7.42 -3.79 7.88
C VAL A 23 -7.77 -3.06 6.58
N ARG A 24 -8.05 -3.81 5.51
CA ARG A 24 -8.47 -3.21 4.23
C ARG A 24 -9.82 -2.50 4.33
N SER A 25 -10.82 -3.16 4.91
CA SER A 25 -12.20 -2.64 4.95
C SER A 25 -12.31 -1.37 5.78
N ILE A 26 -11.66 -1.31 6.94
CA ILE A 26 -11.69 -0.13 7.81
C ILE A 26 -11.01 1.06 7.11
N GLY A 27 -9.89 0.84 6.40
CA GLY A 27 -9.23 1.88 5.61
C GLY A 27 -10.17 2.51 4.58
N CYS A 28 -10.91 1.67 3.82
CA CYS A 28 -11.90 2.16 2.85
C CYS A 28 -13.05 2.93 3.53
N VAL A 29 -13.59 2.42 4.64
CA VAL A 29 -14.67 3.09 5.39
C VAL A 29 -14.25 4.47 5.86
N ILE A 30 -13.04 4.60 6.43
CA ILE A 30 -12.51 5.88 6.90
C ILE A 30 -12.30 6.86 5.74
N CYS A 31 -11.86 6.38 4.58
CA CYS A 31 -11.74 7.21 3.38
C CYS A 31 -13.08 7.76 2.92
N ASP A 32 -14.10 6.92 2.89
CA ASP A 32 -15.46 7.32 2.47
C ASP A 32 -16.10 8.28 3.47
N SER A 33 -15.83 8.13 4.77
CA SER A 33 -16.31 9.06 5.81
C SER A 33 -15.50 10.35 5.90
N GLY A 34 -14.26 10.34 5.39
CA GLY A 34 -13.27 11.37 5.61
C GLY A 34 -12.50 11.13 6.92
N PHE A 35 -11.17 11.11 6.82
CA PHE A 35 -10.32 10.99 8.00
C PHE A 35 -10.43 12.24 8.89
N GLU A 36 -10.71 12.04 10.17
CA GLU A 36 -10.82 13.09 11.18
C GLU A 36 -9.76 12.93 12.26
N ALA A 37 -8.85 13.91 12.37
CA ALA A 37 -7.73 13.82 13.32
C ALA A 37 -8.15 13.88 14.80
N SER A 38 -9.32 14.46 15.09
CA SER A 38 -9.92 14.52 16.43
C SER A 38 -10.70 13.26 16.80
N ASP A 39 -10.98 12.38 15.85
CA ASP A 39 -11.70 11.13 16.11
C ASP A 39 -10.72 10.08 16.65
N ALA A 40 -11.00 9.60 17.87
CA ALA A 40 -10.15 8.63 18.55
C ALA A 40 -10.07 7.28 17.82
N LEU A 41 -11.14 6.83 17.16
CA LEU A 41 -11.16 5.58 16.40
C LEU A 41 -10.30 5.70 15.14
N HIS A 42 -10.34 6.84 14.46
CA HIS A 42 -9.49 7.10 13.30
C HIS A 42 -8.00 7.13 13.69
N GLN A 43 -7.67 7.79 14.80
CA GLN A 43 -6.30 7.81 15.32
C GLN A 43 -5.82 6.42 15.74
N ASP A 44 -6.64 5.67 16.48
CA ASP A 44 -6.31 4.31 16.93
C ASP A 44 -6.09 3.37 15.74
N PHE A 45 -6.93 3.46 14.70
CA PHE A 45 -6.75 2.67 13.48
C PHE A 45 -5.49 3.06 12.72
N LEU A 46 -5.21 4.35 12.58
CA LEU A 46 -4.00 4.84 11.93
C LEU A 46 -2.75 4.34 12.65
N GLU A 47 -2.66 4.54 13.96
CA GLU A 47 -1.51 4.08 14.76
C GLU A 47 -1.34 2.58 14.66
N TRP A 48 -2.43 1.82 14.76
CA TRP A 48 -2.39 0.38 14.60
C TRP A 48 -1.88 -0.02 13.21
N THR A 49 -2.39 0.59 12.15
CA THR A 49 -1.97 0.32 10.77
C THR A 49 -0.50 0.67 10.54
N LEU A 50 -0.02 1.78 11.11
CA LEU A 50 1.40 2.14 11.08
C LEU A 50 2.26 1.03 11.71
N ASN A 51 1.89 0.57 12.91
CA ASN A 51 2.60 -0.51 13.60
C ASN A 51 2.60 -1.83 12.79
N LEU A 52 1.51 -2.13 12.06
CA LEU A 52 1.45 -3.31 11.19
C LEU A 52 2.48 -3.26 10.06
N THR A 53 2.85 -2.08 9.57
CA THR A 53 3.88 -1.95 8.52
C THR A 53 5.30 -2.30 8.99
N ASP A 54 5.57 -2.30 10.30
CA ASP A 54 6.86 -2.69 10.88
C ASP A 54 7.00 -4.20 11.11
N ARG A 55 5.91 -4.96 10.95
CA ARG A 55 5.91 -6.41 11.22
C ARG A 55 6.77 -7.16 10.20
N SER A 56 7.40 -8.25 10.65
CA SER A 56 8.22 -9.14 9.80
C SER A 56 7.37 -9.93 8.81
N ASP A 57 6.09 -10.15 9.15
CA ASP A 57 5.10 -10.74 8.27
C ASP A 57 4.88 -9.85 7.04
N ASN A 58 5.20 -10.40 5.86
CA ASN A 58 5.17 -9.65 4.62
C ASN A 58 3.74 -9.40 4.11
N GLU A 59 2.82 -10.35 4.31
CA GLU A 59 1.44 -10.21 3.85
C GLU A 59 0.70 -9.16 4.71
N LEU A 60 0.92 -9.20 6.03
CA LEU A 60 0.39 -8.19 6.95
C LEU A 60 0.96 -6.80 6.67
N CYS A 61 2.27 -6.70 6.46
CA CYS A 61 2.91 -5.44 6.08
C CYS A 61 2.36 -4.90 4.75
N ALA A 62 2.19 -5.76 3.75
CA ALA A 62 1.65 -5.38 2.44
C ALA A 62 0.24 -4.83 2.58
N ILE A 63 -0.65 -5.54 3.28
CA ILE A 63 -2.04 -5.12 3.50
C ILE A 63 -2.14 -3.83 4.32
N ALA A 64 -1.29 -3.66 5.34
CA ALA A 64 -1.23 -2.42 6.10
C ALA A 64 -0.76 -1.24 5.24
N THR A 65 0.25 -1.44 4.40
CA THR A 65 0.75 -0.41 3.47
C THR A 65 -0.35 0.00 2.48
N TRP A 66 -1.11 -0.97 1.98
CA TRP A 66 -2.30 -0.74 1.18
C TRP A 66 -3.37 0.06 1.92
N ALA A 67 -3.66 -0.29 3.18
CA ALA A 67 -4.63 0.44 3.98
C ALA A 67 -4.21 1.90 4.22
N LEU A 68 -2.92 2.18 4.42
CA LEU A 68 -2.41 3.55 4.53
C LEU A 68 -2.72 4.39 3.28
N GLY A 69 -2.54 3.84 2.08
CA GLY A 69 -2.89 4.52 0.84
C GLY A 69 -4.40 4.62 0.58
N ASP A 70 -5.18 3.76 1.23
CA ASP A 70 -6.63 3.76 1.14
C ASP A 70 -7.30 4.73 2.11
N LEU A 71 -6.60 5.27 3.12
CA LEU A 71 -7.15 6.26 4.07
C LEU A 71 -7.60 7.59 3.43
N GLY A 72 -7.29 7.83 2.15
CA GLY A 72 -7.67 9.06 1.44
C GLY A 72 -6.64 10.17 1.59
N VAL A 73 -7.05 11.37 2.01
CA VAL A 73 -6.13 12.51 2.26
C VAL A 73 -5.28 12.16 3.48
N PRO A 74 -4.00 11.83 3.28
CA PRO A 74 -3.19 11.28 4.36
C PRO A 74 -2.81 12.41 5.33
N PRO A 75 -2.90 12.18 6.65
CA PRO A 75 -2.12 12.95 7.59
C PRO A 75 -0.63 12.84 7.22
N GLU A 76 0.17 13.86 7.52
CA GLU A 76 1.60 13.91 7.17
C GLU A 76 2.36 12.61 7.49
N VAL A 77 2.03 11.98 8.63
CA VAL A 77 2.63 10.73 9.09
C VAL A 77 2.47 9.57 8.09
N VAL A 78 1.36 9.50 7.36
CA VAL A 78 1.13 8.46 6.35
C VAL A 78 2.06 8.68 5.16
N ARG A 79 2.21 9.92 4.70
CA ARG A 79 3.15 10.25 3.61
C ARG A 79 4.59 9.95 4.00
N THR A 80 5.00 10.37 5.20
CA THR A 80 6.33 10.06 5.74
C THR A 80 6.54 8.56 5.77
N ARG A 81 5.58 7.80 6.29
CA ARG A 81 5.71 6.35 6.40
C ARG A 81 5.81 5.64 5.06
N LEU A 82 4.98 6.01 4.09
CA LEU A 82 5.05 5.44 2.74
C LEU A 82 6.39 5.75 2.08
N THR A 83 6.95 6.94 2.33
CA THR A 83 8.29 7.34 1.86
C THR A 83 9.39 6.49 2.52
N GLU A 84 9.32 6.24 3.81
CA GLU A 84 10.26 5.34 4.50
C GLU A 84 10.20 3.91 3.93
N LEU A 85 8.99 3.38 3.73
CA LEU A 85 8.78 2.03 3.23
C LEU A 85 9.27 1.86 1.78
N LEU A 86 9.03 2.84 0.89
CA LEU A 86 9.51 2.74 -0.49
C LEU A 86 11.03 2.85 -0.58
N GLN A 87 11.67 3.59 0.34
CA GLN A 87 13.13 3.73 0.42
C GLN A 87 13.80 2.55 1.14
N SER A 88 13.01 1.67 1.77
CA SER A 88 13.54 0.53 2.51
C SER A 88 14.21 -0.49 1.60
N THR A 89 15.05 -1.33 2.20
CA THR A 89 15.59 -2.50 1.51
C THR A 89 14.50 -3.50 1.23
N ARG A 90 14.59 -4.18 0.08
CA ARG A 90 13.69 -5.29 -0.26
C ARG A 90 13.71 -6.32 0.87
N ARG A 91 12.52 -6.75 1.30
CA ARG A 91 12.37 -7.73 2.37
C ARG A 91 12.74 -9.11 1.84
N LYS A 92 13.32 -9.94 2.71
CA LYS A 92 13.69 -11.33 2.33
C LYS A 92 12.47 -12.18 1.95
N ALA A 93 11.32 -11.88 2.51
CA ALA A 93 10.06 -12.58 2.27
C ALA A 93 9.19 -11.90 1.19
N ASP A 94 9.71 -10.89 0.49
CA ASP A 94 8.98 -10.28 -0.62
C ASP A 94 8.71 -11.28 -1.74
N HIS A 95 7.52 -11.20 -2.33
CA HIS A 95 7.21 -11.95 -3.54
C HIS A 95 8.10 -11.47 -4.69
N GLU A 96 8.36 -12.35 -5.66
CA GLU A 96 9.26 -12.04 -6.78
C GLU A 96 8.75 -10.85 -7.61
N LEU A 97 7.42 -10.80 -7.80
CA LEU A 97 6.74 -9.84 -8.64
C LEU A 97 6.14 -8.65 -7.89
N THR A 98 6.00 -8.68 -6.57
CA THR A 98 5.35 -7.58 -5.83
C THR A 98 5.99 -7.48 -4.46
N THR A 99 6.60 -6.33 -4.19
CA THR A 99 7.37 -6.08 -2.99
C THR A 99 6.66 -5.06 -2.11
N CYS A 100 6.93 -5.07 -0.81
CA CYS A 100 6.36 -4.07 0.09
C CYS A 100 6.77 -2.64 -0.32
N ARG A 101 7.99 -2.45 -0.82
CA ARG A 101 8.46 -1.13 -1.31
C ARG A 101 7.74 -0.69 -2.59
N SER A 102 7.43 -1.61 -3.52
CA SER A 102 6.67 -1.27 -4.73
C SER A 102 5.21 -0.95 -4.40
N ILE A 103 4.61 -1.64 -3.43
CA ILE A 103 3.30 -1.30 -2.88
C ILE A 103 3.33 0.10 -2.26
N ALA A 104 4.36 0.41 -1.46
CA ALA A 104 4.50 1.72 -0.84
C ALA A 104 4.61 2.85 -1.88
N PHE A 105 5.37 2.64 -2.96
CA PHE A 105 5.43 3.58 -4.10
C PHE A 105 4.04 3.81 -4.71
N ARG A 106 3.32 2.73 -5.02
CA ARG A 106 1.96 2.81 -5.58
C ARG A 106 1.01 3.58 -4.67
N MET A 107 1.06 3.31 -3.37
CA MET A 107 0.21 3.97 -2.38
C MET A 107 0.59 5.44 -2.19
N LEU A 108 1.87 5.78 -2.21
CA LEU A 108 2.31 7.18 -2.22
C LEU A 108 1.79 7.89 -3.47
N ALA A 109 1.88 7.28 -4.65
CA ALA A 109 1.38 7.87 -5.89
C ALA A 109 -0.14 8.08 -5.91
N LYS A 110 -0.88 7.24 -5.16
CA LYS A 110 -2.32 7.38 -4.97
C LYS A 110 -2.66 8.59 -4.09
N VAL A 111 -1.92 8.82 -3.01
CA VAL A 111 -2.25 9.85 -2.02
C VAL A 111 -1.55 11.20 -2.25
N ASP A 112 -0.33 11.20 -2.78
CA ASP A 112 0.48 12.38 -3.10
C ASP A 112 1.38 12.10 -4.31
N ARG A 113 0.79 12.23 -5.51
CA ARG A 113 1.50 11.98 -6.77
C ARG A 113 2.71 12.89 -6.98
N LYS A 114 2.70 14.10 -6.39
CA LYS A 114 3.84 15.02 -6.47
C LYS A 114 5.01 14.47 -5.66
N ALA A 115 4.79 14.05 -4.42
CA ALA A 115 5.83 13.39 -3.63
C ALA A 115 6.32 12.11 -4.31
N ALA A 116 5.43 11.30 -4.89
CA ALA A 116 5.84 10.09 -5.60
C ALA A 116 6.73 10.36 -6.82
N SER A 117 6.58 11.53 -7.48
CA SER A 117 7.40 11.88 -8.65
C SER A 117 8.90 12.01 -8.33
N ASP A 118 9.25 12.31 -7.07
CA ASP A 118 10.65 12.37 -6.63
C ASP A 118 11.31 10.98 -6.57
N PHE A 119 10.52 9.90 -6.71
CA PHE A 119 10.95 8.51 -6.58
C PHE A 119 10.81 7.68 -7.86
N VAL A 120 10.54 8.30 -9.02
CA VAL A 120 10.36 7.56 -10.30
C VAL A 120 11.59 6.77 -10.73
N SER A 121 12.79 7.18 -10.32
CA SER A 121 14.06 6.49 -10.61
C SER A 121 14.43 5.41 -9.57
N SER A 122 13.64 5.29 -8.49
CA SER A 122 13.90 4.35 -7.40
C SER A 122 13.68 2.90 -7.81
N ASP A 123 14.29 1.97 -7.07
CA ASP A 123 14.03 0.54 -7.28
C ASP A 123 12.58 0.15 -6.99
N ALA A 124 11.91 0.85 -6.06
CA ALA A 124 10.50 0.64 -5.76
C ALA A 124 9.61 0.94 -6.99
N CYS A 125 9.90 2.01 -7.72
CA CYS A 125 9.20 2.34 -8.97
C CYS A 125 9.46 1.28 -10.05
N LYS A 126 10.72 0.86 -10.24
CA LYS A 126 11.08 -0.19 -11.21
C LYS A 126 10.37 -1.51 -10.92
N GLU A 127 10.30 -1.92 -9.66
CA GLU A 127 9.58 -3.12 -9.23
C GLU A 127 8.06 -2.98 -9.44
N TYR A 128 7.52 -1.79 -9.21
CA TYR A 128 6.11 -1.50 -9.49
C TYR A 128 5.81 -1.62 -10.99
N LEU A 129 6.62 -1.01 -11.86
CA LEU A 129 6.48 -1.12 -13.31
C LEU A 129 6.59 -2.57 -13.79
N ALA A 130 7.58 -3.33 -13.30
CA ALA A 130 7.72 -4.75 -13.61
C ALA A 130 6.47 -5.57 -13.20
N SER A 131 5.85 -5.21 -12.06
CA SER A 131 4.57 -5.81 -11.63
C SER A 131 3.48 -5.52 -12.66
N MET A 132 3.35 -4.26 -13.09
CA MET A 132 2.31 -3.83 -14.03
C MET A 132 2.48 -4.49 -15.40
N ASP A 133 3.70 -4.57 -15.91
CA ASP A 133 4.03 -5.25 -17.17
C ASP A 133 3.66 -6.74 -17.12
N HIS A 134 3.93 -7.40 -15.99
CA HIS A 134 3.53 -8.79 -15.78
C HIS A 134 2.01 -8.94 -15.87
N TRP A 135 1.24 -8.13 -15.13
CA TRP A 135 -0.22 -8.22 -15.13
C TRP A 135 -0.83 -7.85 -16.49
N LEU A 136 -0.25 -6.89 -17.21
CA LEU A 136 -0.66 -6.56 -18.59
C LEU A 136 -0.44 -7.73 -19.55
N THR A 137 0.58 -8.55 -19.30
CA THR A 137 0.88 -9.76 -20.09
C THR A 137 -0.05 -10.92 -19.73
N GLU A 138 -0.40 -11.08 -18.45
CA GLU A 138 -1.25 -12.17 -17.97
C GLU A 138 -2.72 -12.03 -18.38
N TYR A 139 -3.22 -10.80 -18.53
CA TYR A 139 -4.61 -10.52 -18.88
C TYR A 139 -4.80 -9.90 -20.27
N PRO A 140 -4.33 -10.53 -21.38
CA PRO A 140 -4.31 -9.89 -22.69
C PRO A 140 -5.73 -9.65 -23.25
N ASN A 141 -6.70 -10.48 -22.86
CA ASN A 141 -8.07 -10.43 -23.36
C ASN A 141 -9.06 -9.72 -22.42
N ASN A 142 -8.62 -9.30 -21.23
CA ASN A 142 -9.45 -8.52 -20.32
C ASN A 142 -9.23 -7.03 -20.59
N LEU A 143 -9.98 -6.51 -21.57
CA LEU A 143 -9.83 -5.13 -22.05
C LEU A 143 -10.05 -4.09 -20.96
N GLU A 144 -11.02 -4.31 -20.07
CA GLU A 144 -11.33 -3.42 -18.95
C GLU A 144 -10.16 -3.38 -17.96
N ARG A 145 -9.70 -4.54 -17.49
CA ARG A 145 -8.57 -4.62 -16.58
C ARG A 145 -7.28 -4.06 -17.17
N ARG A 146 -7.06 -4.31 -18.46
CA ARG A 146 -5.90 -3.77 -19.19
C ARG A 146 -5.96 -2.25 -19.28
N ALA A 147 -7.12 -1.66 -19.54
CA ALA A 147 -7.29 -0.22 -19.57
C ALA A 147 -7.02 0.43 -18.20
N GLU A 148 -7.48 -0.18 -17.11
CA GLU A 148 -7.19 0.26 -15.74
C GLU A 148 -5.68 0.28 -15.46
N LEU A 149 -5.00 -0.84 -15.72
CA LEU A 149 -3.56 -0.98 -15.48
C LEU A 149 -2.75 0.03 -16.30
N LEU A 150 -3.11 0.23 -17.58
CA LEU A 150 -2.46 1.23 -18.44
C LEU A 150 -2.67 2.66 -17.93
N ALA A 151 -3.90 3.00 -17.50
CA ALA A 151 -4.19 4.30 -16.92
C ALA A 151 -3.39 4.54 -15.63
N GLU A 152 -3.15 3.48 -14.86
CA GLU A 152 -2.41 3.54 -13.60
C GLU A 152 -0.92 3.89 -13.78
N VAL A 153 -0.30 3.42 -14.87
CA VAL A 153 1.12 3.70 -15.18
C VAL A 153 1.34 4.86 -16.15
N ALA A 154 0.29 5.33 -16.83
CA ALA A 154 0.42 6.37 -17.86
C ALA A 154 1.13 7.65 -17.38
N TRP A 155 0.93 8.04 -16.12
CA TRP A 155 1.57 9.22 -15.55
C TRP A 155 3.08 9.06 -15.36
N LEU A 156 3.60 7.83 -15.27
CA LEU A 156 5.03 7.56 -15.15
C LEU A 156 5.75 7.76 -16.49
N HIS A 157 5.15 7.27 -17.58
CA HIS A 157 5.70 7.44 -18.93
C HIS A 157 5.75 8.91 -19.36
N ASN A 158 4.76 9.72 -18.95
CA ASN A 158 4.74 11.16 -19.27
C ASN A 158 5.80 11.99 -18.52
N ASN A 159 6.48 11.41 -17.52
CA ASN A 159 7.56 12.07 -16.78
C ASN A 159 8.97 11.70 -17.29
N GLU A 160 9.10 10.74 -18.20
CA GLU A 160 10.38 10.41 -18.85
C GLU A 160 10.74 11.40 -19.98
N ASP A 161 9.75 12.18 -20.46
CA ASP A 161 9.90 13.17 -21.54
C ASP A 161 10.26 14.59 -21.05
N ARG A 162 10.67 14.76 -19.78
CA ARG A 162 11.07 16.05 -19.18
C ARG A 162 12.49 16.00 -18.62
#